data_AF-A0A5C7V9N2-F1
#
_entry.id   AF-A0A5C7V9N2-F1
#
_cell.length_a   1.000
_cell.length_b   1.000
_cell.length_c   1.000
_cell.angle_alpha   90.00
_cell.angle_beta   90.00
_cell.angle_gamma   90.00
#
_symmetry.space_group_name_H-M   'P 1'
#
loop_
_entity.id
_entity.type
_entity.pdbx_description
1 polymer ?
#
loop_
_entity_poly.entity_id
_entity_poly.type
_entity_poly.pdbx_seq_one_letter_code
_entity_poly.pdbx_strand_id
1 'polypeptide(L)'
;MEPEQQDYKAHHIELRARDIGKLRTFEVAQEPEFELLIDDKPIRYGQLPDGSYALYEYAYDWTDNLIDLAKKFIDYRDSADNTRREIKAGEEN
;
A
#
# COMPACT_ATOMS: atom_id res chain seq x y z
N MET A 1 -9.69 16.48 7.21
CA MET A 1 -9.49 15.17 7.88
C MET A 1 -8.03 15.14 8.29
N GLU A 2 -7.74 14.71 9.52
CA GLU A 2 -6.36 14.60 10.01
C GLU A 2 -5.70 13.37 9.34
N PRO A 3 -4.42 13.44 8.95
CA PRO A 3 -3.73 12.29 8.37
C PRO A 3 -3.58 11.19 9.43
N GLU A 4 -3.95 9.96 9.10
CA GLU A 4 -3.68 8.81 9.97
C GLU A 4 -2.25 8.34 9.76
N GLN A 5 -1.42 8.49 10.79
CA GLN A 5 -0.02 8.08 10.79
C GLN A 5 0.18 6.92 11.79
N GLN A 6 0.88 5.87 11.36
CA GLN A 6 1.21 4.73 12.19
C GLN A 6 2.57 4.15 11.83
N ASP A 7 3.42 3.95 12.84
CA ASP A 7 4.67 3.21 12.70
C ASP A 7 4.46 1.70 12.88
N TYR A 8 5.04 0.89 11.99
CA TYR A 8 4.97 -0.57 12.04
C TYR A 8 6.28 -1.20 11.57
N LYS A 9 6.90 -2.06 12.41
CA LYS A 9 8.16 -2.78 12.10
C LYS A 9 9.26 -1.86 11.51
N ALA A 10 9.47 -0.68 12.08
CA ALA A 10 10.41 0.35 11.60
C ALA A 10 10.05 1.04 10.28
N HIS A 11 8.87 0.76 9.73
CA HIS A 11 8.30 1.47 8.59
C HIS A 11 7.25 2.49 9.04
N HIS A 12 7.28 3.69 8.44
CA HIS A 12 6.29 4.73 8.72
C HIS A 12 5.15 4.66 7.71
N ILE A 13 3.92 4.44 8.17
CA ILE A 13 2.72 4.41 7.33
C ILE A 13 1.97 5.73 7.54
N GLU A 14 1.73 6.46 6.47
CA GLU A 14 0.93 7.69 6.49
C GLU A 14 -0.21 7.60 5.48
N LEU A 15 -1.41 7.92 5.93
CA LEU A 15 -2.58 8.15 5.09
C LEU A 15 -2.80 9.65 4.98
N ARG A 16 -2.48 10.20 3.83
CA ARG A 16 -2.70 11.62 3.55
C ARG A 16 -3.95 11.77 2.70
N ALA A 17 -4.85 12.68 3.05
CA ALA A 17 -5.94 13.04 2.14
C ALA A 17 -5.32 13.60 0.85
N ARG A 18 -5.64 12.98 -0.29
CA ARG A 18 -5.23 13.52 -1.58
C ARG A 18 -6.00 14.81 -1.75
N ASP A 19 -5.32 15.90 -2.13
CA ASP A 19 -6.01 17.15 -2.48
C ASP A 19 -6.66 16.97 -3.87
N ILE A 20 -7.67 16.09 -3.94
CA ILE A 20 -8.58 15.96 -5.06
C ILE A 20 -9.51 17.17 -5.02
N GLY A 21 -8.97 18.33 -5.42
CA GLY A 21 -9.72 19.56 -5.54
C GLY A 21 -10.94 19.38 -6.43
N LYS A 22 -12.11 19.14 -5.83
CA LYS A 22 -13.45 19.38 -6.37
C LYS A 22 -13.72 18.90 -7.82
N LEU A 23 -13.07 17.89 -8.37
CA LEU A 23 -13.50 17.30 -9.64
C LEU A 23 -14.58 16.24 -9.39
N ARG A 24 -15.80 16.74 -9.17
CA ARG A 24 -17.01 15.98 -9.48
C ARG A 24 -17.09 15.82 -11.01
N THR A 25 -16.59 14.73 -11.54
CA THR A 25 -16.93 14.26 -12.89
C THR A 25 -16.97 12.74 -12.78
N PHE A 26 -18.17 12.23 -12.49
CA PHE A 26 -18.92 11.42 -13.45
C PHE A 26 -18.12 10.20 -13.93
N GLU A 27 -18.49 9.05 -13.36
CA GLU A 27 -18.40 7.70 -13.94
C GLU A 27 -17.12 6.87 -13.70
N VAL A 28 -17.32 5.78 -12.93
CA VAL A 28 -16.64 4.46 -12.94
C VAL A 28 -15.12 4.38 -12.72
N ALA A 29 -14.70 4.78 -11.53
CA ALA A 29 -13.80 4.06 -10.61
C ALA A 29 -13.59 5.04 -9.46
N GLN A 30 -13.89 4.67 -8.21
CA GLN A 30 -13.56 5.55 -7.09
C GLN A 30 -12.04 5.65 -7.03
N GLU A 31 -11.48 6.69 -7.65
CA GLU A 31 -10.10 7.08 -7.38
C GLU A 31 -10.02 7.34 -5.88
N PRO A 32 -9.08 6.70 -5.17
CA PRO A 32 -9.08 6.78 -3.73
C PRO A 32 -8.86 8.22 -3.27
N GLU A 33 -9.67 8.64 -2.31
CA GLU A 33 -9.63 10.00 -1.74
C GLU A 33 -8.36 10.25 -0.91
N PHE A 34 -7.60 9.20 -0.59
CA PHE A 34 -6.37 9.26 0.20
C PHE A 34 -5.17 8.73 -0.59
N GLU A 35 -3.99 9.26 -0.31
CA GLU A 35 -2.70 8.68 -0.71
C GLU A 35 -2.13 7.91 0.47
N LEU A 36 -1.76 6.65 0.22
CA LEU A 36 -1.04 5.83 1.17
C LEU A 36 0.45 6.04 0.94
N LEU A 37 1.18 6.42 1.98
CA LEU A 37 2.63 6.54 1.97
C LEU A 37 3.22 5.52 2.93
N ILE A 38 4.25 4.82 2.49
CA ILE A 38 5.05 3.91 3.32
C ILE A 38 6.51 4.36 3.21
N ASP A 39 7.13 4.71 4.33
CA ASP A 39 8.47 5.34 4.39
C ASP A 39 8.59 6.57 3.49
N ASP A 40 7.60 7.46 3.53
CA ASP A 40 7.51 8.65 2.65
C ASP A 40 7.34 8.30 1.15
N LYS A 41 7.22 7.01 0.80
CA LYS A 41 6.99 6.59 -0.59
C LYS A 41 5.51 6.41 -0.88
N PRO A 42 4.95 7.12 -1.88
CA PRO A 42 3.55 6.96 -2.24
C PRO A 42 3.32 5.58 -2.87
N ILE A 43 2.43 4.81 -2.25
CA ILE A 43 1.99 3.50 -2.72
C ILE A 43 0.66 3.67 -3.43
N ARG A 44 0.61 3.21 -4.68
CA ARG A 44 -0.63 3.21 -5.45
C ARG A 44 -1.52 2.07 -5.00
N TYR A 45 -2.77 2.40 -4.70
CA TYR A 45 -3.80 1.43 -4.37
C TYR A 45 -5.09 1.77 -5.12
N GLY A 46 -5.97 0.78 -5.23
CA GLY A 46 -7.31 0.91 -5.78
C GLY A 46 -8.35 0.44 -4.77
N GLN A 47 -9.55 1.01 -4.84
CA GLN A 47 -10.69 0.51 -4.10
C GLN A 47 -11.55 -0.38 -5.00
N LEU A 48 -11.86 -1.57 -4.52
CA LEU A 48 -12.76 -2.53 -5.14
C LEU A 48 -14.22 -2.11 -4.89
N PRO A 49 -15.17 -2.54 -5.75
CA PRO A 49 -16.59 -2.24 -5.57
C PRO A 49 -17.19 -2.78 -4.26
N ASP A 50 -16.54 -3.76 -3.65
CA ASP A 50 -16.92 -4.32 -2.34
C ASP A 50 -16.51 -3.42 -1.16
N GLY A 51 -15.75 -2.34 -1.42
CA GLY A 51 -15.21 -1.44 -0.40
C GLY A 51 -13.81 -1.82 0.08
N SER A 52 -13.33 -3.02 -0.24
CA SER A 52 -11.95 -3.47 0.00
C SER A 52 -10.93 -2.67 -0.80
N TYR A 53 -9.75 -2.47 -0.25
CA TYR A 53 -8.60 -1.85 -0.90
C TYR A 53 -7.60 -2.90 -1.36
N ALA A 54 -6.96 -2.66 -2.50
CA ALA A 54 -5.90 -3.51 -3.06
C ALA A 54 -4.73 -2.64 -3.51
N LEU A 55 -3.49 -3.06 -3.23
CA LEU A 55 -2.30 -2.34 -3.71
C LEU A 55 -1.97 -2.78 -5.13
N TYR A 56 -1.60 -1.83 -6.00
CA TYR A 56 -1.18 -2.17 -7.36
C TYR A 56 0.11 -3.00 -7.39
N GLU A 57 1.02 -2.75 -6.44
CA GLU A 57 2.27 -3.51 -6.30
C GLU A 57 2.08 -4.83 -5.54
N TYR A 58 0.95 -5.01 -4.86
CA TYR A 58 0.64 -6.18 -4.06
C TYR A 58 -0.83 -6.57 -4.23
N ALA A 59 -1.11 -7.16 -5.39
CA ALA A 59 -2.43 -7.64 -5.78
C ALA A 59 -2.75 -9.05 -5.25
N TYR A 60 -1.94 -9.58 -4.32
CA TYR A 60 -2.14 -10.88 -3.71
C TYR A 60 -3.18 -10.86 -2.58
N ASP A 61 -3.35 -9.72 -1.91
CA ASP A 61 -4.26 -9.54 -0.78
C ASP A 61 -5.01 -8.21 -0.92
N TRP A 62 -6.25 -8.19 -0.42
CA TRP A 62 -7.10 -7.01 -0.37
C TRP A 62 -7.89 -7.02 0.93
N THR A 63 -8.10 -5.84 1.51
CA THR A 63 -8.78 -5.69 2.81
C THR A 63 -9.51 -4.37 2.87
N ASP A 64 -10.61 -4.29 3.63
CA ASP A 64 -11.35 -3.06 3.87
C ASP A 64 -10.54 -2.02 4.68
N ASN A 65 -9.39 -2.40 5.24
CA ASN A 65 -8.53 -1.50 6.00
C ASN A 65 -7.17 -1.25 5.33
N LEU A 66 -6.99 -0.03 4.82
CA LEU A 66 -5.76 0.44 4.17
C LEU A 66 -4.50 0.27 5.03
N ILE A 67 -4.59 0.52 6.34
CA ILE A 67 -3.47 0.36 7.27
C ILE A 67 -3.10 -1.12 7.43
N ASP A 68 -4.10 -2.00 7.52
CA ASP A 68 -3.85 -3.45 7.58
C ASP A 68 -3.19 -3.95 6.28
N LEU A 69 -3.67 -3.46 5.13
CA LEU A 69 -3.07 -3.75 3.83
C LEU A 69 -1.61 -3.30 3.75
N ALA A 70 -1.30 -2.10 4.23
CA ALA A 70 0.05 -1.58 4.29
C ALA A 70 0.97 -2.44 5.18
N LYS A 71 0.48 -2.89 6.33
CA LYS A 71 1.22 -3.81 7.23
C LYS A 71 1.51 -5.15 6.55
N LYS A 72 0.52 -5.74 5.87
CA LYS A 72 0.71 -6.97 5.10
C LYS A 72 1.72 -6.79 3.97
N PHE A 73 1.70 -5.66 3.28
CA PHE A 73 2.68 -5.35 2.24
C PHE A 73 4.10 -5.22 2.79
N ILE A 74 4.27 -4.57 3.95
CA ILE A 74 5.56 -4.49 4.64
C ILE A 74 6.06 -5.90 4.99
N ASP A 75 5.18 -6.75 5.55
CA ASP A 75 5.53 -8.13 5.91
C ASP A 75 5.90 -8.99 4.69
N TYR A 76 5.15 -8.82 3.59
CA TYR A 76 5.46 -9.45 2.31
C TYR A 76 6.81 -8.98 1.77
N ARG A 77 7.10 -7.67 1.82
CA ARG A 77 8.35 -7.09 1.31
C ARG A 77 9.56 -7.51 2.15
N ASP A 78 9.41 -7.59 3.47
CA ASP A 78 10.43 -8.11 4.39
C ASP A 78 10.73 -9.59 4.08
N SER A 79 9.68 -10.39 3.86
CA SER A 79 9.82 -11.80 3.48
C SER A 79 10.43 -11.98 2.08
N ALA A 80 10.01 -11.18 1.11
CA ALA A 80 10.50 -11.24 -0.28
C ALA A 80 11.94 -10.74 -0.44
N ASP A 81 12.38 -9.74 0.35
CA ASP A 81 13.80 -9.32 0.39
C ASP A 81 14.68 -10.47 0.91
N ASN A 82 14.17 -11.24 1.87
CA ASN A 82 14.86 -12.42 2.40
C ASN A 82 15.09 -13.49 1.31
N THR A 83 14.09 -13.75 0.45
CA THR A 83 14.23 -14.67 -0.69
C THR A 83 15.29 -14.23 -1.70
N ARG A 84 15.49 -12.92 -1.92
CA ARG A 84 16.49 -12.43 -2.87
C ARG A 84 17.93 -12.62 -2.39
N ARG A 85 18.16 -12.70 -1.08
CA ARG A 85 19.50 -12.96 -0.52
C ARG A 85 19.93 -14.42 -0.68
N GLU A 86 18.99 -15.35 -0.74
CA GLU A 86 19.31 -16.78 -0.90
C GLU A 86 19.64 -17.16 -2.35
N ILE A 87 19.06 -16.47 -3.35
CA ILE A 87 19.36 -16.75 -4.77
C ILE A 87 20.79 -16.32 -5.16
N LYS A 88 21.36 -15.31 -4.50
CA LYS A 88 22.75 -14.89 -4.75
C LYS A 88 23.81 -15.78 -4.10
N ALA A 89 23.43 -16.67 -3.18
CA ALA A 89 24.35 -17.58 -2.49
C ALA A 89 24.43 -18.98 -3.13
N GLY A 90 23.65 -19.23 -4.21
CA GLY A 90 23.57 -20.54 -4.87
C GLY A 90 24.32 -20.66 -6.21
N GLU A 91 24.97 -19.60 -6.71
CA GLU A 91 25.75 -19.60 -7.97
C GLU A 91 27.27 -19.69 -7.74
N GLU A 92 27.72 -20.33 -6.64
CA GLU A 92 29.12 -20.75 -6.47
C GLU A 92 29.20 -22.15 -5.85
N ASN A 93 28.90 -23.19 -6.65
CA ASN A 93 29.60 -24.48 -6.56
C ASN A 93 29.48 -25.30 -7.85
#